data_AF-A0A7S2KT56-F1
#
_entry.id   AF-A0A7S2KT56-F1
#
_cell.length_a   1.000
_cell.length_b   1.000
_cell.length_c   1.000
_cell.angle_alpha   90.00
_cell.angle_beta   90.00
_cell.angle_gamma   90.00
#
_symmetry.space_group_name_H-M   'P 1'
#
loop_
_entity.id
_entity.type
_entity.pdbx_description
1 polymer ?
#
loop_
_entity_poly.entity_id
_entity_poly.type
_entity_poly.pdbx_seq_one_letter_code
_entity_poly.pdbx_strand_id
1 'polypeptide(L)'
;DDGRSSMTLFPKLEQLDIGRNPKLTNDSLPDSFHTQFPSLLELWCDDCSFGPTIPNTLLQMHHVHVVRMTMNKLEGQLEQGIGIKYWNHIRVLAMDGNKLDSIGKGIGRLEYLEKL
;
A
#
# COMPACT_ATOMS: atom_id res chain seq x y z
N ASP A 1 10.92 -19.56 -23.28
CA ASP A 1 11.77 -20.15 -22.23
C ASP A 1 12.49 -19.03 -21.52
N ASP A 2 12.08 -18.61 -20.33
CA ASP A 2 12.04 -19.45 -19.13
C ASP A 2 10.67 -19.48 -18.42
N GLY A 3 10.05 -20.66 -18.41
CA GLY A 3 8.79 -20.99 -17.74
C GLY A 3 8.93 -21.21 -16.24
N ARG A 4 9.34 -20.19 -15.47
CA ARG A 4 9.02 -20.14 -14.05
C ARG A 4 7.68 -19.45 -13.88
N SER A 5 6.61 -20.24 -13.74
CA SER A 5 5.41 -19.77 -13.07
C SER A 5 5.85 -19.06 -11.79
N SER A 6 5.57 -17.76 -11.65
CA SER A 6 5.83 -17.02 -10.42
C SER A 6 5.02 -17.67 -9.31
N MET A 7 5.62 -18.63 -8.62
CA MET A 7 4.98 -19.33 -7.53
C MET A 7 4.84 -18.31 -6.39
N THR A 8 3.62 -17.87 -6.17
CA THR A 8 3.26 -17.05 -5.03
C THR A 8 3.75 -17.74 -3.76
N LEU A 9 4.63 -17.08 -3.01
CA LEU A 9 5.19 -17.64 -1.77
C LEU A 9 4.14 -17.73 -0.65
N PHE A 10 3.20 -16.80 -0.60
CA PHE A 10 2.24 -16.68 0.49
C PHE A 10 0.78 -16.59 -0.02
N PRO A 11 0.26 -17.66 -0.66
CA PRO A 11 -1.03 -17.63 -1.35
C PRO A 11 -2.25 -17.53 -0.43
N LYS A 12 -2.05 -17.58 0.90
CA LYS A 12 -3.11 -17.49 1.90
C LYS A 12 -2.87 -16.39 2.93
N LEU A 13 -1.81 -15.61 2.79
CA LEU A 13 -1.52 -14.55 3.76
C LEU A 13 -2.47 -13.39 3.51
N GLU A 14 -3.33 -13.13 4.49
CA GLU A 14 -4.32 -12.05 4.46
C GLU A 14 -3.81 -10.78 5.15
N GLN A 15 -2.86 -10.92 6.07
CA GLN A 15 -2.39 -9.84 6.92
C GLN A 15 -0.85 -9.80 6.92
N LEU A 16 -0.28 -8.64 6.65
CA LEU A 16 1.16 -8.42 6.62
C LEU A 16 1.52 -7.15 7.39
N ASP A 17 2.25 -7.31 8.50
CA ASP A 17 2.85 -6.22 9.25
C ASP A 17 4.37 -6.22 9.02
N ILE A 18 4.86 -5.15 8.39
CA ILE A 18 6.29 -4.86 8.21
C ILE A 18 6.67 -3.51 8.84
N GLY A 19 5.84 -2.98 9.72
CA GLY A 19 6.09 -1.70 10.38
C GLY A 19 7.30 -1.73 11.34
N ARG A 20 7.71 -0.55 11.79
CA ARG A 20 8.87 -0.32 12.69
C ARG A 20 10.17 -0.83 12.11
N ASN A 21 10.32 -0.70 10.78
CA ASN A 21 11.52 -1.06 10.05
C ASN A 21 12.06 0.18 9.33
N PRO A 22 12.80 1.06 10.02
CA PRO A 22 13.19 2.37 9.49
C PRO A 22 14.13 2.30 8.28
N LYS A 23 14.71 1.13 8.01
CA LYS A 23 15.54 0.87 6.83
C LYS A 23 14.74 0.50 5.58
N LEU A 24 13.45 0.17 5.71
CA LEU A 24 12.60 -0.11 4.56
C LEU A 24 12.22 1.20 3.86
N THR A 25 12.57 1.28 2.58
CA THR A 25 12.28 2.37 1.66
C THR A 25 11.55 1.83 0.45
N ASN A 26 11.18 2.70 -0.50
CA ASN A 26 10.60 2.28 -1.77
C ASN A 26 11.50 1.27 -2.52
N ASP A 27 12.82 1.47 -2.50
CA ASP A 27 13.81 0.61 -3.16
C ASP A 27 14.00 -0.75 -2.48
N SER A 28 13.44 -0.94 -1.27
CA SER A 28 13.52 -2.21 -0.55
C SER A 28 12.54 -3.26 -1.10
N LEU A 29 11.55 -2.84 -1.89
CA LEU A 29 10.52 -3.72 -2.44
C LEU A 29 10.89 -4.14 -3.86
N PRO A 30 11.06 -5.44 -4.14
CA PRO A 30 11.20 -5.89 -5.53
C PRO A 30 9.91 -5.62 -6.31
N ASP A 31 10.01 -5.44 -7.64
CA ASP A 31 8.84 -5.18 -8.51
C ASP A 31 7.75 -6.26 -8.39
N SER A 32 8.15 -7.49 -8.08
CA SER A 32 7.26 -8.64 -7.90
C SER A 32 6.70 -8.79 -6.48
N PHE A 33 6.97 -7.87 -5.54
CA PHE A 33 6.54 -8.03 -4.14
C PHE A 33 5.03 -8.22 -4.01
N HIS A 34 4.23 -7.48 -4.77
CA HIS A 34 2.77 -7.58 -4.76
C HIS A 34 2.24 -8.94 -5.24
N THR A 35 2.96 -9.65 -6.11
CA THR A 35 2.52 -10.94 -6.65
C THR A 35 2.68 -12.09 -5.65
N GLN A 36 3.38 -11.85 -4.54
CA GLN A 36 3.61 -12.85 -3.48
C GLN A 36 2.43 -12.99 -2.52
N PHE A 37 1.46 -12.06 -2.57
CA PHE A 37 0.36 -11.98 -1.60
C PHE A 37 -1.00 -11.73 -2.30
N PRO A 38 -1.47 -12.64 -3.16
CA PRO A 38 -2.72 -12.47 -3.93
C PRO A 38 -3.97 -12.40 -3.05
N SER A 39 -3.89 -12.90 -1.81
CA SER A 39 -4.97 -12.87 -0.83
C SER A 39 -4.79 -11.79 0.23
N LEU A 40 -3.84 -10.87 0.07
CA LEU A 40 -3.59 -9.85 1.09
C LEU A 40 -4.75 -8.86 1.19
N LEU A 41 -5.20 -8.66 2.42
CA LEU A 41 -6.33 -7.81 2.80
C LEU A 41 -5.88 -6.65 3.70
N GLU A 42 -4.87 -6.87 4.53
CA GLU A 42 -4.39 -5.87 5.49
C GLU A 42 -2.87 -5.70 5.38
N LEU A 43 -2.45 -4.46 5.19
CA LEU A 43 -1.06 -4.06 5.08
C LEU A 43 -0.72 -2.99 6.12
N TRP A 44 0.24 -3.31 7.00
CA TRP A 44 0.81 -2.37 7.95
C TRP A 44 2.28 -2.12 7.63
N CYS A 45 2.59 -0.86 7.32
CA CYS A 45 3.92 -0.35 7.02
C CYS A 45 4.23 0.90 7.86
N ASP A 46 3.65 0.97 9.06
CA ASP A 46 3.79 2.11 9.98
C ASP A 46 5.25 2.25 10.44
N ASP A 47 5.75 3.49 10.59
CA ASP A 47 7.10 3.78 11.12
C ASP A 47 8.24 3.12 10.30
N CYS A 48 8.24 3.43 9.01
CA CYS A 48 9.25 3.02 8.02
C CYS A 48 9.84 4.27 7.33
N SER A 49 10.56 4.08 6.21
CA SER A 49 11.11 5.17 5.38
C SER A 49 10.50 5.18 3.96
N PHE A 50 9.27 4.71 3.75
CA PHE A 50 8.60 4.78 2.45
C PHE A 50 8.34 6.24 2.05
N GLY A 51 8.61 6.59 0.80
CA GLY A 51 8.54 7.96 0.30
C GLY A 51 9.50 8.23 -0.86
N PRO A 52 9.37 9.37 -1.55
CA PRO A 52 8.41 10.46 -1.29
C PRO A 52 6.96 10.11 -1.68
N THR A 53 6.74 9.11 -2.51
CA THR A 53 5.42 8.62 -2.91
C THR A 53 5.20 7.17 -2.51
N ILE A 54 3.95 6.69 -2.54
CA ILE A 54 3.65 5.28 -2.34
C ILE A 54 4.22 4.50 -3.53
N PRO A 55 5.07 3.47 -3.32
CA PRO A 55 5.63 2.70 -4.42
C PRO A 55 4.53 1.96 -5.19
N ASN A 56 4.65 1.95 -6.53
CA ASN A 56 3.67 1.33 -7.43
C ASN A 56 3.36 -0.13 -7.05
N THR A 57 4.36 -0.85 -6.56
CA THR A 57 4.21 -2.22 -6.08
C THR A 57 3.17 -2.34 -4.95
N LEU A 58 3.12 -1.42 -3.99
CA LEU A 58 2.08 -1.46 -2.94
C LEU A 58 0.71 -1.02 -3.48
N LEU A 59 0.66 -0.07 -4.41
CA LEU A 59 -0.58 0.36 -5.07
C LEU A 59 -1.25 -0.77 -5.87
N GLN A 60 -0.47 -1.73 -6.38
CA GLN A 60 -0.97 -2.91 -7.11
C GLN A 60 -1.59 -3.99 -6.22
N MET A 61 -1.58 -3.85 -4.90
CA MET A 61 -2.30 -4.75 -4.00
C MET A 61 -3.79 -4.41 -3.99
N HIS A 62 -4.52 -4.82 -5.03
CA HIS A 62 -5.90 -4.37 -5.29
C HIS A 62 -6.98 -4.90 -4.32
N HIS A 63 -6.67 -5.95 -3.55
CA HIS A 63 -7.62 -6.60 -2.64
C HIS A 63 -7.58 -6.05 -1.20
N VAL A 64 -6.65 -5.13 -0.90
CA VAL A 64 -6.52 -4.59 0.46
C VAL A 64 -7.74 -3.77 0.86
N HIS A 65 -8.17 -3.96 2.11
CA HIS A 65 -9.20 -3.15 2.77
C HIS A 65 -8.65 -2.38 3.98
N VAL A 66 -7.48 -2.74 4.51
CA VAL A 66 -6.73 -1.94 5.49
C VAL A 66 -5.34 -1.64 4.95
N VAL A 67 -4.98 -0.35 4.90
CA VAL A 67 -3.62 0.10 4.62
C VAL A 67 -3.25 1.13 5.67
N ARG A 68 -2.14 0.88 6.36
CA ARG A 68 -1.54 1.84 7.29
C ARG A 68 -0.10 2.12 6.90
N MET A 69 0.19 3.37 6.61
CA MET A 69 1.54 3.87 6.29
C MET A 69 1.86 5.10 7.13
N THR A 70 1.41 5.12 8.38
CA THR A 70 1.67 6.25 9.29
C THR A 70 3.16 6.39 9.57
N MET A 71 3.60 7.60 9.91
CA MET A 71 4.99 7.90 10.26
C MET A 71 6.00 7.44 9.19
N ASN A 72 5.72 7.76 7.92
CA ASN A 72 6.64 7.53 6.80
C ASN A 72 7.14 8.87 6.24
N LYS A 73 7.76 8.84 5.06
CA LYS A 73 8.31 10.00 4.36
C LYS A 73 7.48 10.36 3.12
N LEU A 74 6.18 10.00 3.10
CA LEU A 74 5.30 10.39 2.01
C LEU A 74 5.11 11.91 2.02
N GLU A 75 5.13 12.53 0.85
CA GLU A 75 5.04 13.99 0.71
C GLU A 75 4.21 14.42 -0.49
N GLY A 76 3.79 15.69 -0.48
CA GLY A 76 2.98 16.27 -1.54
C GLY A 76 1.59 15.62 -1.59
N GLN A 77 1.11 15.35 -2.80
CA GLN A 77 -0.23 14.84 -3.00
C GLN A 77 -0.27 13.30 -2.92
N LEU A 78 -1.24 12.77 -2.18
CA LEU A 78 -1.57 11.35 -2.18
C LEU A 78 -1.95 10.87 -3.61
N GLU A 79 -1.50 9.69 -4.00
CA GLU A 79 -1.66 9.14 -5.35
C GLU A 79 -3.11 9.26 -5.86
N GLN A 80 -3.30 9.98 -6.97
CA GLN A 80 -4.63 10.32 -7.49
C GLN A 80 -5.43 9.10 -7.93
N GLY A 81 -4.74 8.00 -8.21
CA GLY A 81 -5.36 6.72 -8.53
C GLY A 81 -6.07 6.05 -7.36
N ILE A 82 -5.84 6.43 -6.09
CA ILE A 82 -6.54 5.81 -4.95
C ILE A 82 -8.04 6.15 -5.01
N GLY A 83 -8.90 5.13 -5.05
CA GLY A 83 -10.34 5.25 -5.24
C GLY A 83 -10.79 5.48 -6.69
N ILE A 84 -9.88 5.40 -7.65
CA ILE A 84 -10.17 5.42 -9.09
C ILE A 84 -9.63 4.15 -9.76
N LYS A 85 -8.34 3.87 -9.54
CA LYS A 85 -7.56 2.77 -10.10
C LYS A 85 -7.05 1.80 -9.02
N TYR A 86 -6.69 2.31 -7.85
CA TYR A 86 -6.07 1.57 -6.76
C TYR A 86 -6.97 1.57 -5.53
N TRP A 87 -6.92 0.48 -4.75
CA TRP A 87 -7.55 0.36 -3.43
C TRP A 87 -9.03 0.77 -3.38
N ASN A 88 -9.80 0.41 -4.41
CA ASN A 88 -11.20 0.82 -4.55
C ASN A 88 -12.13 0.23 -3.47
N HIS A 89 -11.68 -0.79 -2.72
CA HIS A 89 -12.43 -1.41 -1.61
C HIS A 89 -11.82 -1.09 -0.23
N ILE A 90 -11.00 -0.04 -0.14
CA ILE A 90 -10.38 0.34 1.14
C ILE A 90 -11.44 0.77 2.15
N ARG A 91 -11.31 0.25 3.38
CA ARG A 91 -12.15 0.57 4.52
C ARG A 91 -11.40 1.41 5.55
N VAL A 92 -10.11 1.15 5.72
CA VAL A 92 -9.23 1.89 6.63
C VAL A 92 -7.99 2.33 5.89
N LEU A 93 -7.76 3.63 5.82
CA LEU A 93 -6.58 4.23 5.19
C LEU A 93 -5.91 5.18 6.18
N ALA A 94 -4.83 4.77 6.85
CA ALA A 94 -4.13 5.62 7.81
C ALA A 94 -2.82 6.15 7.23
N MET A 95 -2.69 7.48 7.15
CA MET A 95 -1.56 8.18 6.54
C MET A 95 -0.93 9.26 7.44
N ASP A 96 -1.34 9.34 8.71
CA ASP A 96 -0.87 10.33 9.68
C ASP A 96 0.65 10.30 9.86
N GLY A 97 1.25 11.45 10.20
CA GLY A 97 2.70 11.53 10.43
C GLY A 97 3.55 11.51 9.15
N ASN A 98 2.92 11.68 7.98
CA ASN A 98 3.59 11.99 6.72
C ASN A 98 3.55 13.51 6.44
N LYS A 99 4.15 13.94 5.32
CA LYS A 99 4.17 15.34 4.84
C LYS A 99 3.22 15.57 3.65
N LEU A 100 2.07 14.91 3.67
CA LEU A 100 1.07 15.05 2.61
C LEU A 100 0.38 16.42 2.71
N ASP A 101 0.25 17.13 1.59
CA ASP A 101 -0.46 18.41 1.49
C ASP A 101 -1.90 18.26 0.98
N SER A 102 -2.22 17.12 0.37
CA SER A 102 -3.51 16.83 -0.22
C SER A 102 -3.78 15.34 -0.30
N ILE A 103 -5.02 14.94 -0.05
CA ILE A 103 -5.49 13.55 -0.10
C ILE A 103 -5.89 13.11 -1.53
N GLY A 104 -5.82 14.00 -2.51
CA GLY A 104 -6.23 13.72 -3.89
C GLY A 104 -7.74 13.58 -4.08
N LYS A 105 -8.18 13.60 -5.36
CA LYS A 105 -9.60 13.65 -5.72
C LYS A 105 -10.32 12.30 -5.63
N GLY A 106 -9.57 11.20 -5.66
CA GLY A 106 -10.14 9.86 -5.68
C GLY A 106 -10.69 9.39 -4.32
N ILE A 107 -10.22 9.97 -3.21
CA ILE A 107 -10.73 9.64 -1.87
C ILE A 107 -12.24 9.86 -1.74
N GLY A 108 -12.78 10.90 -2.39
CA GLY A 108 -14.23 11.16 -2.42
C GLY A 108 -15.06 10.11 -3.17
N ARG A 109 -14.43 9.11 -3.81
CA ARG A 109 -15.10 8.00 -4.51
C ARG A 109 -15.04 6.68 -3.74
N LEU A 110 -14.43 6.67 -2.56
CA LEU A 110 -14.30 5.45 -1.77
C LEU A 110 -15.62 5.14 -1.04
N GLU A 111 -16.42 4.28 -1.63
CA GLU A 111 -17.76 3.92 -1.13
C GLU A 111 -17.72 3.12 0.19
N TYR A 112 -16.61 2.41 0.45
CA TYR A 112 -16.44 1.53 1.60
C TYR A 112 -15.59 2.13 2.72
N LEU A 113 -15.13 3.38 2.58
CA LEU A 113 -14.24 4.01 3.55
C LEU A 113 -14.95 4.26 4.89
N GLU A 114 -14.41 3.66 5.94
CA GLU A 114 -14.91 3.76 7.31
C GLU A 114 -14.02 4.67 8.17
N LYS A 115 -12.72 4.67 7.90
CA LYS A 115 -11.71 5.44 8.65
C LYS A 115 -10.61 5.95 7.74
N LEU A 116 -10.28 7.23 7.90
CA LEU A 116 -9.21 7.97 7.22
C LEU A 116 -8.31 8.65 8.25
#